data_AF-A0A5N8XDG5-F1
#
_entry.id   AF-A0A5N8XDG5-F1
#
_cell.length_a   1.000
_cell.length_b   1.000
_cell.length_c   1.000
_cell.angle_alpha   90.00
_cell.angle_beta   90.00
_cell.angle_gamma   90.00
#
_symmetry.space_group_name_H-M   'P 1'
#
loop_
_entity.id
_entity.type
_entity.pdbx_description
1 polymer ?
#
loop_
_entity_poly.entity_id
_entity_poly.type
_entity_poly.pdbx_seq_one_letter_code
_entity_poly.pdbx_strand_id
1 'polypeptide(L)'
;MSTRTGPTRPRRRRWLVWFLALCVVWTLGAIAWAAVALLTPAGDGPEEAVERKAGMHHDQHPSAGRYYIPTYAKMEKNGSAVLRYEVGDGQDSSVKDFLRTYDITAEPKRTSPSKVTYSDRFGDVRRTFTITYNPSPKTGGYDYARITVRARGTDAK
;
A
#
# COMPACT_ATOMS: atom_id res chain seq x y z
N MET A 1 -16.13 78.54 9.14
CA MET A 1 -15.01 78.44 10.11
C MET A 1 -14.56 76.99 10.11
N SER A 2 -13.40 76.70 9.54
CA SER A 2 -12.89 75.35 9.27
C SER A 2 -11.47 75.23 9.79
N THR A 3 -11.21 74.26 10.68
CA THR A 3 -9.90 73.69 11.09
C THR A 3 -10.21 72.62 12.15
N ARG A 4 -9.52 71.48 12.33
CA ARG A 4 -8.57 70.62 11.58
C ARG A 4 -8.36 69.38 12.49
N THR A 5 -8.00 68.26 11.89
CA THR A 5 -7.85 66.90 12.47
C THR A 5 -6.56 66.65 13.30
N GLY A 6 -6.69 65.80 14.34
CA GLY A 6 -5.67 64.83 14.86
C GLY A 6 -4.75 65.27 16.03
N PRO A 7 -4.22 64.36 16.91
CA PRO A 7 -3.87 62.95 16.61
C PRO A 7 -4.15 61.90 17.71
N THR A 8 -4.73 60.75 17.35
CA THR A 8 -4.63 59.48 18.14
C THR A 8 -3.85 58.43 17.34
N ARG A 9 -2.57 58.70 17.07
CA ARG A 9 -1.75 57.90 16.13
C ARG A 9 -0.88 56.76 16.70
N PRO A 10 -0.47 56.66 17.98
CA PRO A 10 0.50 55.62 18.37
C PRO A 10 -0.15 54.24 18.65
N ARG A 11 -1.32 54.21 19.30
CA ARG A 11 -1.97 52.97 19.74
C ARG A 11 -2.58 52.16 18.59
N ARG A 12 -3.14 52.87 17.59
CA ARG A 12 -3.72 52.27 16.38
C ARG A 12 -2.64 51.70 15.44
N ARG A 13 -1.48 52.36 15.34
CA ARG A 13 -0.34 51.89 14.54
C ARG A 13 0.30 50.63 15.14
N ARG A 14 0.44 50.57 16.47
CA ARG A 14 0.88 49.36 17.18
C ARG A 14 -0.07 48.19 16.94
N TRP A 15 -1.39 48.42 17.05
CA TRP A 15 -2.40 47.41 16.76
C TRP A 15 -2.33 46.90 15.32
N LEU A 16 -2.13 47.80 14.35
CA LEU A 16 -1.99 47.44 12.95
C LEU A 16 -0.73 46.61 12.67
N VAL A 17 0.40 46.96 13.29
CA VAL A 17 1.65 46.20 13.19
C VAL A 17 1.51 44.81 13.80
N TRP A 18 0.86 44.69 14.96
CA TRP A 18 0.56 43.39 15.57
C TRP A 18 -0.34 42.52 14.70
N PHE A 19 -1.39 43.12 14.12
CA PHE A 19 -2.29 42.43 13.21
C PHE A 19 -1.58 41.95 11.93
N LEU A 20 -0.74 42.81 11.33
CA LEU A 20 0.07 42.45 10.17
C LEU A 20 1.08 41.34 10.49
N ALA A 21 1.75 41.42 11.64
CA ALA A 21 2.68 40.37 12.08
C ALA A 21 1.95 39.03 12.27
N LEU A 22 0.76 39.05 12.89
CA LEU A 22 -0.08 37.86 13.05
C LEU A 22 -0.49 37.29 11.68
N CYS A 23 -0.89 38.15 10.73
CA CYS A 23 -1.19 37.74 9.36
C CYS A 23 0.00 37.04 8.71
N VAL A 24 1.20 37.63 8.78
CA VAL A 24 2.41 37.04 8.18
C VAL A 24 2.71 35.68 8.79
N VAL A 25 2.66 35.54 10.11
CA VAL A 25 2.88 34.25 10.80
C VAL A 25 1.86 33.20 10.35
N TRP A 26 0.59 33.58 10.26
CA TRP A 26 -0.48 32.66 9.83
C TRP A 26 -0.31 32.24 8.38
N THR A 27 0.08 33.17 7.51
CA THR A 27 0.35 32.90 6.09
C THR A 27 1.54 31.95 5.92
N LEU A 28 2.63 32.18 6.66
CA LEU A 28 3.79 31.28 6.66
C LEU A 28 3.43 29.89 7.19
N GLY A 29 2.59 29.81 8.23
CA GLY A 29 2.07 28.55 8.74
C GLY A 29 1.25 27.79 7.69
N ALA A 30 0.36 28.49 6.97
CA ALA A 30 -0.43 27.90 5.90
C ALA A 30 0.44 27.42 4.73
N ILE A 31 1.47 28.19 4.34
CA ILE A 31 2.42 27.82 3.30
C ILE A 31 3.23 26.59 3.72
N ALA A 32 3.73 26.54 4.95
CA ALA A 32 4.46 25.39 5.48
C ALA A 32 3.56 24.14 5.50
N TRP A 33 2.31 24.27 5.93
CA TRP A 33 1.35 23.17 5.93
C TRP A 33 1.03 22.69 4.51
N ALA A 34 0.81 23.61 3.56
CA ALA A 34 0.58 23.26 2.16
C ALA A 34 1.80 22.59 1.52
N ALA A 35 3.01 23.05 1.84
CA ALA A 35 4.24 22.42 1.39
C ALA A 35 4.36 21.00 1.95
N VAL A 36 4.06 20.78 3.23
CA VAL A 36 4.01 19.43 3.81
C VAL A 36 2.96 18.56 3.11
N ALA A 37 1.74 19.07 2.91
CA ALA A 37 0.67 18.32 2.24
C ALA A 37 1.01 17.95 0.79
N LEU A 38 1.71 18.83 0.06
CA LEU A 38 2.12 18.59 -1.33
C LEU A 38 3.37 17.71 -1.44
N LEU A 39 4.26 17.76 -0.46
CA LEU A 39 5.51 16.99 -0.44
C LEU A 39 5.38 15.65 0.27
N THR A 40 4.32 15.44 1.04
CA THR A 40 3.99 14.12 1.59
C THR A 40 3.49 13.29 0.42
N PRO A 41 4.21 12.23 -0.01
CA PRO A 41 3.70 11.31 -1.01
C PRO A 41 2.33 10.83 -0.53
N ALA A 42 1.35 10.70 -1.42
CA ALA A 42 0.12 10.00 -1.08
C ALA A 42 0.57 8.65 -0.51
N GLY A 43 0.44 8.50 0.82
CA GLY A 43 0.90 7.30 1.49
C GLY A 43 0.24 6.10 0.83
N ASP A 44 0.96 5.00 0.76
CA ASP A 44 0.47 3.74 0.20
C ASP A 44 -1.00 3.54 0.56
N GLY A 45 -1.83 3.28 -0.45
CA GLY A 45 -3.20 2.86 -0.20
C GLY A 45 -3.21 1.71 0.82
N PRO A 46 -4.31 1.49 1.57
CA PRO A 46 -4.37 0.39 2.54
C PRO A 46 -4.05 -0.97 1.90
N GLU A 47 -4.26 -1.12 0.59
CA GLU A 47 -3.90 -2.28 -0.22
C GLU A 47 -2.39 -2.37 -0.47
N GLU A 48 -1.76 -1.28 -0.94
CA GLU A 48 -0.31 -1.19 -1.19
C GLU A 48 0.51 -1.44 0.09
N ALA A 49 0.02 -0.96 1.25
CA ALA A 49 0.66 -1.23 2.53
C ALA A 49 0.64 -2.72 2.90
N VAL A 50 -0.46 -3.43 2.57
CA VAL A 50 -0.57 -4.89 2.76
C VAL A 50 0.34 -5.61 1.77
N GLU A 51 0.39 -5.18 0.51
CA GLU A 51 1.28 -5.73 -0.51
C GLU A 51 2.74 -5.61 -0.10
N ARG A 52 3.14 -4.43 0.38
CA ARG A 52 4.50 -4.16 0.85
C ARG A 52 4.85 -4.98 2.08
N LYS A 53 3.91 -5.13 3.03
CA LYS A 53 4.09 -6.02 4.19
C LYS A 53 4.21 -7.47 3.80
N ALA A 54 3.50 -7.90 2.76
CA ALA A 54 3.60 -9.25 2.23
C ALA A 54 4.84 -9.49 1.37
N GLY A 55 5.64 -8.46 1.10
CA GLY A 55 6.79 -8.57 0.22
C GLY A 55 6.38 -8.83 -1.23
N MET A 56 5.24 -8.29 -1.67
CA MET A 56 4.67 -8.50 -3.01
C MET A 56 4.54 -7.20 -3.82
N HIS A 57 4.88 -6.06 -3.22
CA HIS A 57 4.75 -4.76 -3.87
C HIS A 57 5.74 -4.64 -5.03
N HIS A 58 5.33 -4.01 -6.12
CA HIS A 58 6.15 -3.92 -7.34
C HIS A 58 7.53 -3.29 -7.12
N ASP A 59 7.62 -2.23 -6.30
CA ASP A 59 8.90 -1.61 -5.91
C ASP A 59 9.90 -2.58 -5.24
N GLN A 60 9.40 -3.64 -4.60
CA GLN A 60 10.21 -4.65 -3.94
C GLN A 60 10.78 -5.68 -4.94
N HIS A 61 10.29 -5.66 -6.19
CA HIS A 61 10.63 -6.62 -7.26
C HIS A 61 10.98 -5.93 -8.58
N PRO A 62 11.89 -4.93 -8.63
CA PRO A 62 12.11 -4.09 -9.81
C PRO A 62 12.56 -4.86 -11.07
N SER A 63 13.12 -6.05 -10.92
CA SER A 63 13.56 -6.93 -12.01
C SER A 63 12.43 -7.75 -12.65
N ALA A 64 11.22 -7.78 -12.07
CA ALA A 64 10.21 -8.76 -12.44
C ALA A 64 9.39 -8.39 -13.70
N GLY A 65 9.45 -7.13 -14.18
CA GLY A 65 8.87 -6.67 -15.45
C GLY A 65 7.33 -6.70 -15.55
N ARG A 66 6.66 -7.52 -14.74
CA ARG A 66 5.22 -7.71 -14.66
C ARG A 66 4.84 -7.97 -13.21
N TYR A 67 3.73 -7.39 -12.75
CA TYR A 67 3.28 -7.50 -11.36
C TYR A 67 1.82 -7.93 -11.32
N TYR A 68 1.47 -8.74 -10.32
CA TYR A 68 0.09 -9.20 -10.13
C TYR A 68 -0.62 -8.26 -9.17
N ILE A 69 -1.84 -7.86 -9.52
CA ILE A 69 -2.68 -7.01 -8.69
C ILE A 69 -3.60 -7.92 -7.85
N PRO A 70 -3.62 -7.76 -6.51
CA PRO A 70 -4.50 -8.56 -5.66
C PRO A 70 -5.96 -8.17 -5.86
N THR A 71 -6.86 -9.14 -5.76
CA THR A 71 -8.32 -8.91 -5.68
C THR A 71 -8.79 -8.68 -4.25
N TYR A 72 -7.91 -8.92 -3.28
CA TYR A 72 -8.16 -8.70 -1.86
C TYR A 72 -6.85 -8.43 -1.14
N ALA A 73 -6.83 -7.39 -0.32
CA ALA A 73 -5.71 -7.06 0.54
C ALA A 73 -6.22 -6.63 1.93
N LYS A 74 -5.70 -7.27 2.99
CA LYS A 74 -6.05 -6.91 4.37
C LYS A 74 -4.94 -7.19 5.36
N MET A 75 -4.73 -6.26 6.30
CA MET A 75 -4.01 -6.52 7.55
C MET A 75 -4.92 -7.19 8.58
N GLU A 76 -4.49 -8.32 9.11
CA GLU A 76 -5.12 -8.95 10.27
C GLU A 76 -4.67 -8.29 11.58
N LYS A 77 -5.50 -8.42 12.64
CA LYS A 77 -5.20 -7.87 13.97
C LYS A 77 -3.90 -8.39 14.59
N ASN A 78 -3.44 -9.57 14.17
CA ASN A 78 -2.18 -10.18 14.60
C ASN A 78 -0.95 -9.66 13.83
N GLY A 79 -1.11 -8.62 13.01
CA GLY A 79 -0.05 -8.01 12.21
C GLY A 79 0.34 -8.81 10.95
N SER A 80 -0.40 -9.88 10.62
CA SER A 80 -0.19 -10.60 9.36
C SER A 80 -0.92 -9.92 8.21
N ALA A 81 -0.28 -9.90 7.04
CA ALA A 81 -0.87 -9.45 5.79
C ALA A 81 -1.49 -10.63 5.06
N VAL A 82 -2.70 -10.45 4.54
CA VAL A 82 -3.40 -11.44 3.71
C VAL A 82 -3.72 -10.82 2.36
N LEU A 83 -3.21 -11.46 1.31
CA LEU A 83 -3.50 -11.11 -0.09
C LEU A 83 -4.21 -12.27 -0.77
N ARG A 84 -5.10 -11.97 -1.71
CA ARG A 84 -5.65 -12.98 -2.62
C ARG A 84 -5.56 -12.51 -4.05
N TYR A 85 -5.23 -13.46 -4.92
CA TYR A 85 -5.20 -13.29 -6.36
C TYR A 85 -6.12 -14.32 -7.00
N GLU A 86 -6.78 -13.90 -8.06
CA GLU A 86 -7.55 -14.76 -8.92
C GLU A 86 -6.80 -14.92 -10.24
N VAL A 87 -6.50 -16.17 -10.59
CA VAL A 87 -5.86 -16.55 -11.84
C VAL A 87 -6.91 -17.31 -12.64
N GLY A 88 -7.39 -16.74 -13.74
CA GLY A 88 -8.34 -17.41 -14.64
C GLY A 88 -7.68 -17.87 -15.94
N ASP A 89 -8.45 -18.56 -16.78
CA ASP A 89 -8.08 -19.04 -18.13
C ASP A 89 -7.74 -17.96 -19.18
N GLY A 90 -7.50 -16.72 -18.76
CA GLY A 90 -7.12 -15.62 -19.65
C GLY A 90 -5.68 -15.74 -20.16
N GLN A 91 -5.45 -15.29 -21.39
CA GLN A 91 -4.27 -15.62 -22.21
C GLN A 91 -2.90 -15.19 -21.65
N ASP A 92 -2.85 -14.34 -20.63
CA ASP A 92 -1.58 -13.83 -20.13
C ASP A 92 -1.24 -14.20 -18.69
N SER A 93 -2.17 -14.56 -17.79
CA SER A 93 -1.87 -14.70 -16.33
C SER A 93 -2.01 -16.13 -15.85
N SER A 94 -0.89 -16.85 -15.68
CA SER A 94 -0.89 -18.22 -15.11
C SER A 94 -0.33 -18.28 -13.69
N VAL A 95 -0.63 -19.37 -12.97
CA VAL A 95 0.00 -19.69 -11.68
C VAL A 95 1.53 -19.77 -11.81
N LYS A 96 2.02 -20.35 -12.91
CA LYS A 96 3.46 -20.48 -13.17
C LYS A 96 4.12 -19.10 -13.31
N ASP A 97 3.47 -18.19 -14.00
CA ASP A 97 3.97 -16.82 -14.18
C ASP A 97 3.93 -16.04 -12.85
N PHE A 98 2.94 -16.27 -11.99
CA PHE A 98 2.90 -15.70 -10.64
C PHE A 98 4.10 -16.15 -9.80
N LEU A 99 4.37 -17.46 -9.78
CA LEU A 99 5.51 -18.00 -9.03
C LEU A 99 6.85 -17.46 -9.54
N ARG A 100 7.00 -17.34 -10.87
CA ARG A 100 8.20 -16.76 -11.50
C ARG A 100 8.39 -15.28 -11.15
N THR A 101 7.31 -14.51 -11.19
CA THR A 101 7.34 -13.06 -10.97
C THR A 101 7.87 -12.68 -9.59
N TYR A 102 7.53 -13.46 -8.58
CA TYR A 102 7.93 -13.20 -7.19
C TYR A 102 9.06 -14.12 -6.69
N ASP A 103 9.77 -14.75 -7.63
CA ASP A 103 10.90 -15.67 -7.41
C ASP A 103 10.63 -16.71 -6.31
N ILE A 104 9.43 -17.30 -6.33
CA ILE A 104 9.02 -18.28 -5.34
C ILE A 104 9.65 -19.62 -5.73
N THR A 105 10.84 -19.88 -5.18
CA THR A 105 11.63 -21.10 -5.42
C THR A 105 11.37 -22.21 -4.40
N ALA A 106 10.45 -21.98 -3.45
CA ALA A 106 10.10 -22.96 -2.43
C ALA A 106 9.50 -24.24 -3.02
N GLU A 107 9.78 -25.37 -2.38
CA GLU A 107 9.26 -26.66 -2.83
C GLU A 107 7.74 -26.79 -2.54
N PRO A 108 6.92 -27.14 -3.54
CA PRO A 108 5.48 -27.31 -3.37
C PRO A 108 5.16 -28.48 -2.44
N LYS A 109 4.33 -28.23 -1.42
CA LYS A 109 3.71 -29.28 -0.62
C LYS A 109 2.26 -29.47 -1.04
N ARG A 110 1.94 -30.61 -1.65
CA ARG A 110 0.54 -30.99 -1.94
C ARG A 110 -0.17 -31.33 -0.63
N THR A 111 -1.22 -30.59 -0.32
CA THR A 111 -2.00 -30.76 0.92
C THR A 111 -3.36 -31.43 0.69
N SER A 112 -3.84 -31.42 -0.55
CA SER A 112 -5.08 -32.10 -0.97
C SER A 112 -5.06 -32.29 -2.50
N PRO A 113 -6.07 -32.97 -3.10
CA PRO A 113 -6.12 -33.18 -4.55
C PRO A 113 -5.99 -31.89 -5.37
N SER A 114 -6.48 -30.77 -4.86
CA SER A 114 -6.54 -29.48 -5.57
C SER A 114 -5.85 -28.32 -4.84
N LYS A 115 -5.04 -28.60 -3.80
CA LYS A 115 -4.36 -27.55 -3.03
C LYS A 115 -2.87 -27.82 -2.89
N VAL A 116 -2.08 -26.79 -3.19
CA VAL A 116 -0.63 -26.77 -3.05
C VAL A 116 -0.22 -25.61 -2.16
N THR A 117 0.72 -25.86 -1.25
CA THR A 117 1.25 -24.85 -0.34
C THR A 117 2.74 -24.64 -0.57
N TYR A 118 3.18 -23.38 -0.59
CA TYR A 118 4.57 -22.98 -0.61
C TYR A 118 4.87 -22.13 0.63
N SER A 119 6.12 -22.14 1.07
CA SER A 119 6.55 -21.27 2.16
C SER A 119 7.98 -20.81 1.93
N ASP A 120 8.21 -19.52 2.01
CA ASP A 120 9.52 -18.92 1.82
C ASP A 120 9.76 -17.77 2.82
N ARG A 121 10.84 -17.03 2.59
CA ARG A 121 11.14 -15.78 3.26
C ARG A 121 11.44 -14.69 2.26
N PHE A 122 10.99 -13.48 2.59
CA PHE A 122 11.33 -12.25 1.90
C PHE A 122 11.74 -11.21 2.95
N GLY A 123 13.04 -10.92 3.02
CA GLY A 123 13.60 -10.20 4.17
C GLY A 123 13.24 -10.89 5.50
N ASP A 124 12.72 -10.12 6.45
CA ASP A 124 12.28 -10.59 7.77
C ASP A 124 10.82 -11.09 7.80
N VAL A 125 10.22 -11.31 6.62
CA VAL A 125 8.83 -11.76 6.50
C VAL A 125 8.80 -13.21 6.07
N ARG A 126 8.11 -14.05 6.85
CA ARG A 126 7.77 -15.41 6.43
C ARG A 126 6.47 -15.36 5.65
N ARG A 127 6.48 -15.90 4.43
CA ARG A 127 5.29 -15.96 3.56
C ARG A 127 4.83 -17.40 3.40
N THR A 128 3.52 -17.60 3.42
CA THR A 128 2.87 -18.86 3.08
C THR A 128 1.92 -18.62 1.93
N PHE A 129 2.15 -19.32 0.82
CA PHE A 129 1.32 -19.27 -0.37
C PHE A 129 0.44 -20.50 -0.41
N THR A 130 -0.86 -20.31 -0.52
CA THR A 130 -1.82 -21.39 -0.76
C THR A 130 -2.42 -21.21 -2.13
N ILE A 131 -2.21 -22.18 -3.00
CA ILE A 131 -2.81 -22.24 -4.33
C ILE A 131 -3.91 -23.28 -4.29
N THR A 132 -5.15 -22.82 -4.48
CA THR A 132 -6.32 -23.68 -4.60
C THR A 132 -6.74 -23.69 -6.07
N TYR A 133 -6.60 -24.84 -6.71
CA TYR A 133 -7.10 -25.08 -8.06
C TYR A 133 -8.61 -25.36 -7.98
N ASN A 134 -9.39 -24.53 -8.63
CA ASN A 134 -10.83 -24.67 -8.61
C ASN A 134 -11.28 -25.48 -9.84
N PRO A 135 -12.07 -26.55 -9.63
CA PRO A 135 -12.52 -27.36 -10.74
C PRO A 135 -13.48 -26.57 -11.63
N SER A 136 -13.33 -26.72 -12.94
CA SER A 136 -14.31 -26.26 -13.91
C SER A 136 -15.34 -27.34 -14.18
N PRO A 137 -16.63 -26.99 -14.39
CA PRO A 137 -17.61 -27.93 -14.91
C PRO A 137 -17.36 -28.32 -16.38
N LYS A 138 -16.42 -27.66 -17.09
CA LYS A 138 -16.00 -28.06 -18.44
C LYS A 138 -15.03 -29.24 -18.37
N THR A 139 -15.26 -30.26 -19.19
CA THR A 139 -14.42 -31.47 -19.27
C THR A 139 -13.03 -31.12 -19.82
N GLY A 140 -12.00 -31.08 -18.95
CA GLY A 140 -10.60 -31.01 -19.40
C GLY A 140 -9.56 -30.30 -18.51
N GLY A 141 -9.91 -29.64 -17.39
CA GLY A 141 -8.89 -28.97 -16.57
C GLY A 141 -9.40 -28.17 -15.37
N TYR A 142 -8.47 -27.65 -14.57
CA TYR A 142 -8.73 -26.61 -13.57
C TYR A 142 -8.65 -25.24 -14.27
N ASP A 143 -9.81 -24.63 -14.58
CA ASP A 143 -9.91 -23.37 -15.37
C ASP A 143 -9.47 -22.10 -14.59
N TYR A 144 -9.33 -22.19 -13.26
CA TYR A 144 -8.92 -21.05 -12.45
C TYR A 144 -8.30 -21.48 -11.12
N ALA A 145 -7.38 -20.67 -10.62
CA ALA A 145 -6.73 -20.86 -9.34
C ALA A 145 -6.92 -19.62 -8.47
N ARG A 146 -7.16 -19.84 -7.18
CA ARG A 146 -7.07 -18.80 -6.16
C ARG A 146 -5.74 -18.93 -5.44
N ILE A 147 -4.94 -17.87 -5.46
CA ILE A 147 -3.70 -17.80 -4.71
C ILE A 147 -3.95 -16.94 -3.48
N THR A 148 -3.64 -17.46 -2.30
CA THR A 148 -3.69 -16.71 -1.03
C THR A 148 -2.28 -16.61 -0.48
N VAL A 149 -1.83 -15.38 -0.23
CA VAL A 149 -0.55 -15.11 0.43
C VAL A 149 -0.85 -14.67 1.85
N ARG A 150 -0.27 -15.37 2.83
CA ARG A 150 -0.27 -14.93 4.22
C ARG A 150 1.15 -14.66 4.65
N ALA A 151 1.41 -13.45 5.08
CA ALA A 151 2.74 -12.99 5.43
C ALA A 151 2.76 -12.49 6.88
N ARG A 152 3.77 -12.91 7.65
CA ARG A 152 3.93 -12.49 9.05
C ARG A 152 5.39 -12.11 9.30
N GLY A 153 5.60 -10.96 9.92
CA GLY A 153 6.93 -10.54 10.38
C GLY A 153 7.42 -11.44 11.51
N THR A 154 8.72 -11.62 11.60
CA THR A 154 9.37 -12.46 12.62
C THR A 154 9.24 -11.93 14.05
N ASP A 155 8.90 -10.65 14.22
CA ASP A 155 8.84 -9.99 15.54
C ASP A 155 7.52 -10.16 16.30
N ALA A 156 6.55 -10.86 15.72
CA ALA A 156 5.26 -11.10 16.37
C ALA A 156 5.35 -12.28 17.34
N LYS A 157 6.01 -12.06 18.49
CA LYS A 157 5.98 -12.94 19.66
C LYS A 157 4.75 -12.65 20.52
#